data_AF-B0D6Q1-F1
#
_entry.id   AF-B0D6Q1-F1
#
_cell.length_a   1.000
_cell.length_b   1.000
_cell.length_c   1.000
_cell.angle_alpha   90.00
_cell.angle_beta   90.00
_cell.angle_gamma   90.00
#
_symmetry.space_group_name_H-M   'P 1'
#
loop_
_entity.id
_entity.type
_entity.pdbx_description
1 polymer ?
#
loop_
_entity_poly.entity_id
_entity_poly.type
_entity_poly.pdbx_seq_one_letter_code
_entity_poly.pdbx_strand_id
1 'polypeptide(L)'
;MSRTQPTHFTPRLVFGSRSYATKGKAKSTATFVPGSKQPITDEAARQEYDKAETAMKTAAEWFRKECASSEVRASGRVTPALLSPVRVKLPSAEKEFKLEELATVGVRDGTTLLITLFDEHTIKHVESALHTCKIPGVVPHRYDDRTIKIPIPKPTVDARHALYAAAKRKAEEMRVQIRKQHSLSVKRGKFEKHSVELEEFQKLTDRYIGEVDKVLANLQKATGAPK
;
A
#
# COMPACT_ATOMS: atom_id res chain seq x y z
N MET A 1 -18.92 -11.93 105.30
CA MET A 1 -19.19 -13.31 104.85
C MET A 1 -19.82 -13.26 103.47
N SER A 2 -19.05 -13.48 102.40
CA SER A 2 -19.54 -14.04 101.14
C SER A 2 -18.32 -14.30 100.24
N ARG A 3 -18.06 -15.59 100.04
CA ARG A 3 -16.96 -16.13 99.24
C ARG A 3 -17.50 -16.26 97.81
N THR A 4 -17.05 -15.43 96.87
CA THR A 4 -17.33 -15.60 95.45
C THR A 4 -16.11 -16.24 94.79
N GLN A 5 -16.34 -17.39 94.14
CA GLN A 5 -15.29 -18.25 93.59
C GLN A 5 -14.62 -17.63 92.35
N PRO A 6 -13.34 -17.92 92.08
CA PRO A 6 -12.71 -17.55 90.81
C PRO A 6 -13.22 -18.47 89.70
N THR A 7 -13.79 -17.89 88.66
CA THR A 7 -14.16 -18.60 87.44
C THR A 7 -12.89 -18.97 86.65
N HIS A 8 -12.59 -20.26 86.55
CA HIS A 8 -11.54 -20.75 85.66
C HIS A 8 -12.00 -20.58 84.20
N PHE A 9 -11.42 -19.60 83.51
CA PHE A 9 -11.57 -19.44 82.07
C PHE A 9 -10.45 -20.21 81.36
N THR A 10 -10.72 -21.45 80.96
CA THR A 10 -9.80 -22.19 80.07
C THR A 10 -10.08 -21.76 78.63
N PRO A 11 -9.11 -21.18 77.89
CA PRO A 11 -9.31 -20.93 76.47
C PRO A 11 -9.34 -22.28 75.75
N ARG A 12 -10.49 -22.65 75.20
CA ARG A 12 -10.60 -23.79 74.29
C ARG A 12 -9.86 -23.41 73.01
N LEU A 13 -8.60 -23.84 72.88
CA LEU A 13 -7.88 -23.79 71.61
C LEU A 13 -8.61 -24.69 70.62
N VAL A 14 -9.52 -24.10 69.84
CA VAL A 14 -10.07 -24.75 68.65
C VAL A 14 -8.93 -24.76 67.64
N PHE A 15 -8.19 -25.87 67.60
CA PHE A 15 -7.32 -26.19 66.48
C PHE A 15 -8.22 -26.46 65.27
N GLY A 16 -8.66 -25.39 64.61
CA GLY A 16 -9.25 -25.49 63.28
C GLY A 16 -8.17 -26.03 62.36
N SER A 17 -8.32 -27.28 61.92
CA SER A 17 -7.46 -27.85 60.89
C SER A 17 -7.55 -26.96 59.65
N ARG A 18 -6.49 -26.20 59.36
CA ARG A 18 -6.37 -25.51 58.07
C ARG A 18 -6.17 -26.57 57.00
N SER A 19 -7.25 -26.95 56.31
CA SER A 19 -7.13 -27.72 55.08
C SER A 19 -6.62 -26.79 53.99
N TYR A 20 -5.36 -26.96 53.57
CA TYR A 20 -4.89 -26.38 52.33
C TYR A 20 -5.65 -27.02 51.16
N ALA A 21 -6.00 -26.22 50.15
CA ALA A 21 -6.56 -26.73 48.91
C ALA A 21 -5.61 -27.82 48.37
N THR A 22 -6.09 -29.06 48.33
CA THR A 22 -5.34 -30.16 47.72
C THR A 22 -5.10 -29.78 46.26
N LYS A 23 -3.85 -29.91 45.78
CA LYS A 23 -3.54 -29.69 44.37
C LYS A 23 -4.41 -30.64 43.56
N GLY A 24 -5.49 -30.11 42.97
CA GLY A 24 -6.26 -30.83 41.96
C GLY A 24 -5.32 -31.31 40.88
N LYS A 25 -5.62 -32.47 40.26
CA LYS A 25 -4.82 -33.02 39.15
C LYS A 25 -4.46 -31.89 38.19
N ALA A 26 -3.17 -31.76 37.86
CA ALA A 26 -2.70 -30.77 36.90
C ALA A 26 -3.54 -30.90 35.63
N LYS A 27 -4.33 -29.86 35.31
CA LYS A 27 -5.09 -29.83 34.05
C LYS A 27 -4.05 -29.89 32.92
N SER A 28 -4.18 -30.87 32.03
CA SER A 28 -3.27 -31.05 30.91
C SER A 28 -3.25 -29.77 30.07
N THR A 29 -2.08 -29.14 29.97
CA THR A 29 -1.84 -27.98 29.08
C THR A 29 -1.52 -28.41 27.65
N ALA A 30 -1.49 -29.71 27.35
CA ALA A 30 -1.16 -30.23 26.02
C ALA A 30 -2.12 -29.76 24.91
N THR A 31 -3.36 -29.43 25.28
CA THR A 31 -4.40 -28.95 24.36
C THR A 31 -4.56 -27.42 24.38
N PHE A 32 -3.75 -26.70 25.16
CA PHE A 32 -3.85 -25.25 25.29
C PHE A 32 -3.17 -24.59 24.08
N VAL A 33 -3.97 -24.14 23.12
CA VAL A 33 -3.48 -23.33 22.00
C VAL A 33 -3.21 -21.92 22.52
N PRO A 34 -1.96 -21.41 22.50
CA PRO A 34 -1.67 -20.05 22.91
C PRO A 34 -2.49 -19.06 22.08
N GLY A 35 -2.97 -17.96 22.68
CA GLY A 35 -3.83 -16.97 22.00
C GLY A 35 -3.30 -16.54 20.63
N SER A 36 -1.98 -16.38 20.51
CA SER A 36 -1.28 -16.09 19.24
C SER A 36 -1.50 -17.07 18.06
N LYS A 37 -2.07 -18.26 18.33
CA LYS A 37 -2.32 -19.35 17.35
C LYS A 37 -3.80 -19.70 17.22
N GLN A 38 -4.69 -19.03 17.94
CA GLN A 38 -6.12 -19.27 17.81
C GLN A 38 -6.65 -18.52 16.58
N PRO A 39 -7.33 -19.18 15.63
CA PRO A 39 -7.96 -18.47 14.51
C PRO A 39 -9.14 -17.65 15.03
N ILE A 40 -9.44 -16.53 14.38
CA ILE A 40 -10.70 -15.78 14.61
C ILE A 40 -11.85 -16.78 14.49
N THR A 41 -12.59 -17.05 15.56
CA THR A 41 -13.68 -18.04 15.54
C THR A 41 -15.01 -17.44 15.11
N ASP A 42 -15.21 -16.15 15.36
CA ASP A 42 -16.46 -15.45 15.06
C ASP A 42 -16.59 -15.11 13.58
N GLU A 43 -17.68 -15.57 12.97
CA GLU A 43 -17.95 -15.35 11.53
C GLU A 43 -18.04 -13.86 11.19
N ALA A 44 -18.66 -13.05 12.06
CA ALA A 44 -18.75 -11.61 11.90
C ALA A 44 -17.36 -10.93 11.95
N ALA A 45 -16.47 -11.42 12.82
CA ALA A 45 -15.11 -10.91 12.94
C ALA A 45 -14.26 -11.27 11.71
N ARG A 46 -14.42 -12.48 11.16
CA ARG A 46 -13.79 -12.90 9.90
C ARG A 46 -14.23 -12.02 8.73
N GLN A 47 -15.53 -11.79 8.59
CA GLN A 47 -16.04 -10.93 7.52
C GLN A 47 -15.51 -9.50 7.62
N GLU A 48 -15.38 -8.95 8.82
CA GLU A 48 -14.79 -7.62 9.00
C GLU A 48 -13.27 -7.62 8.75
N TYR A 49 -12.59 -8.72 9.09
CA TYR A 49 -11.17 -8.91 8.79
C TYR A 49 -10.92 -8.91 7.28
N ASP A 50 -11.69 -9.69 6.51
CA ASP A 50 -11.57 -9.75 5.05
C ASP A 50 -11.85 -8.39 4.39
N LYS A 51 -12.83 -7.64 4.92
CA LYS A 51 -13.12 -6.26 4.47
C LYS A 51 -11.96 -5.31 4.77
N ALA A 52 -11.36 -5.41 5.96
CA ALA A 52 -10.20 -4.61 6.31
C ALA A 52 -8.99 -4.97 5.44
N GLU A 53 -8.73 -6.26 5.23
CA GLU A 53 -7.64 -6.75 4.39
C GLU A 53 -7.79 -6.25 2.95
N THR A 54 -8.96 -6.39 2.34
CA THR A 54 -9.21 -5.90 0.98
C THR A 54 -9.03 -4.39 0.85
N ALA A 55 -9.50 -3.60 1.82
CA ALA A 55 -9.32 -2.15 1.84
C ALA A 55 -7.84 -1.74 1.99
N MET A 56 -7.11 -2.36 2.93
CA MET A 56 -5.69 -2.09 3.17
C MET A 56 -4.83 -2.54 1.97
N LYS A 57 -5.12 -3.72 1.40
CA LYS A 57 -4.48 -4.23 0.20
C LYS A 57 -4.64 -3.29 -0.98
N THR A 58 -5.86 -2.80 -1.21
CA THR A 58 -6.14 -1.87 -2.30
C THR A 58 -5.34 -0.57 -2.15
N ALA A 59 -5.23 -0.04 -0.92
CA ALA A 59 -4.40 1.14 -0.64
C ALA A 59 -2.91 0.88 -0.92
N ALA A 60 -2.38 -0.25 -0.45
CA ALA A 60 -0.99 -0.65 -0.69
C ALA A 60 -0.69 -0.89 -2.19
N GLU A 61 -1.60 -1.52 -2.92
CA GLU A 61 -1.48 -1.75 -4.36
C GLU A 61 -1.53 -0.45 -5.16
N TRP A 62 -2.41 0.48 -4.78
CA TRP A 62 -2.45 1.81 -5.39
C TRP A 62 -1.11 2.53 -5.21
N PHE A 63 -0.58 2.54 -3.99
CA PHE A 63 0.72 3.16 -3.71
C PHE A 63 1.87 2.51 -4.47
N ARG A 64 1.85 1.18 -4.61
CA ARG A 64 2.82 0.43 -5.41
C ARG A 64 2.80 0.86 -6.88
N LYS A 65 1.61 1.00 -7.47
CA LYS A 65 1.46 1.46 -8.87
C LYS A 65 1.98 2.89 -9.05
N GLU A 66 1.67 3.77 -8.10
CA GLU A 66 2.14 5.16 -8.12
C GLU A 66 3.66 5.27 -8.01
N CYS A 67 4.28 4.46 -7.14
CA CYS A 67 5.73 4.39 -7.00
C CYS A 67 6.39 3.80 -8.25
N ALA A 68 5.82 2.76 -8.86
CA ALA A 68 6.33 2.19 -10.11
C ALA A 68 6.33 3.22 -11.25
N SER A 69 5.24 4.00 -11.38
CA SER A 69 5.17 5.11 -12.34
C SER A 69 6.26 6.17 -12.08
N SER A 70 6.49 6.49 -10.80
CA SER A 70 7.52 7.46 -10.40
C SER A 70 8.94 6.94 -10.61
N GLU A 71 9.18 5.64 -10.42
CA GLU A 71 10.45 4.96 -10.70
C GLU A 71 10.77 4.99 -12.19
N VAL A 72 9.81 4.69 -13.07
CA VAL A 72 10.00 4.77 -14.53
C VAL A 72 10.43 6.19 -14.91
N ARG A 73 9.72 7.21 -14.41
CA ARG A 73 10.08 8.62 -14.63
C ARG A 73 11.47 8.96 -14.09
N ALA A 74 11.83 8.50 -12.89
CA ALA A 74 13.13 8.76 -12.26
C ALA A 74 14.30 8.07 -12.98
N SER A 75 14.07 6.88 -13.55
CA SER A 75 15.09 6.14 -14.30
C SER A 75 15.42 6.76 -15.66
N GLY A 76 14.55 7.65 -16.17
CA GLY A 76 14.65 8.17 -17.53
C GLY A 76 14.45 7.11 -18.60
N ARG A 77 13.96 5.92 -18.25
CA ARG A 77 13.61 4.88 -19.22
C ARG A 77 12.37 5.29 -19.96
N VAL A 78 12.49 5.21 -21.28
CA VAL A 78 11.45 5.61 -22.20
C VAL A 78 10.71 4.38 -22.68
N THR A 79 9.39 4.40 -22.55
CA THR A 79 8.51 3.31 -23.02
C THR A 79 7.43 3.86 -23.95
N PRO A 80 7.05 3.14 -25.02
CA PRO A 80 5.97 3.56 -25.93
C PRO A 80 4.64 3.85 -25.22
N ALA A 81 4.38 3.20 -24.07
CA ALA A 81 3.20 3.40 -23.24
C ALA A 81 2.97 4.86 -22.79
N LEU A 82 4.01 5.71 -22.82
CA LEU A 82 3.88 7.14 -22.56
C LEU A 82 2.96 7.85 -23.58
N LEU A 83 2.81 7.29 -24.78
CA LEU A 83 1.99 7.85 -25.86
C LEU A 83 0.60 7.20 -25.96
N SER A 84 0.27 6.22 -25.11
CA SER A 84 -1.05 5.58 -25.09
C SER A 84 -2.24 6.53 -24.86
N PRO A 85 -2.14 7.67 -24.13
CA PRO A 85 -3.26 8.61 -24.02
C PRO A 85 -3.43 9.52 -25.25
N VAL A 86 -2.53 9.46 -26.25
CA VAL A 86 -2.60 10.33 -27.43
C VAL A 86 -3.78 9.93 -28.32
N ARG A 87 -4.59 10.92 -28.69
CA ARG A 87 -5.76 10.78 -29.57
C ARG A 87 -5.63 11.71 -30.76
N VAL A 88 -5.74 11.16 -31.96
CA VAL A 88 -5.53 11.90 -33.22
C VAL A 88 -6.87 12.07 -33.92
N LYS A 89 -7.20 13.32 -34.28
CA LYS A 89 -8.37 13.65 -35.10
C LYS A 89 -7.96 13.81 -36.55
N LEU A 90 -8.50 12.99 -37.43
CA LEU A 90 -8.31 13.11 -38.87
C LEU A 90 -9.51 13.85 -39.48
N PRO A 91 -9.33 14.73 -40.47
CA PRO A 91 -10.44 15.46 -41.11
C PRO A 91 -11.44 14.54 -41.82
N SER A 92 -10.98 13.38 -42.28
CA SER A 92 -11.77 12.40 -43.02
C SER A 92 -12.66 11.51 -42.14
N ALA A 93 -12.58 11.65 -40.81
CA ALA A 93 -13.24 10.75 -39.89
C ALA A 93 -13.79 11.50 -38.66
N GLU A 94 -15.02 11.18 -38.29
CA GLU A 94 -15.69 11.78 -37.13
C GLU A 94 -15.13 11.28 -35.79
N LYS A 95 -14.41 10.15 -35.80
CA LYS A 95 -13.84 9.53 -34.60
C LYS A 95 -12.37 9.87 -34.37
N GLU A 96 -11.98 9.89 -33.10
CA GLU A 96 -10.57 9.96 -32.69
C GLU A 96 -9.89 8.58 -32.82
N PHE A 97 -8.69 8.56 -33.38
CA PHE A 97 -7.87 7.35 -33.50
C PHE A 97 -6.80 7.33 -32.42
N LYS A 98 -6.41 6.11 -32.01
CA LYS A 98 -5.23 5.94 -31.16
C LYS A 98 -3.97 6.12 -32.00
N LEU A 99 -2.90 6.62 -31.40
CA LEU A 99 -1.62 6.76 -32.10
C LEU A 99 -1.11 5.43 -32.68
N GLU A 100 -1.30 4.33 -31.93
CA GLU A 100 -0.90 2.97 -32.33
C GLU A 100 -1.62 2.47 -33.60
N GLU A 101 -2.77 3.05 -33.96
CA GLU A 101 -3.53 2.68 -35.16
C GLU A 101 -2.98 3.38 -36.42
N LEU A 102 -2.28 4.51 -36.24
CA LEU A 102 -1.77 5.34 -37.33
C LEU A 102 -0.25 5.22 -37.49
N ALA A 103 0.44 4.66 -36.49
CA ALA A 103 1.88 4.68 -36.41
C ALA A 103 2.46 3.50 -35.60
N THR A 104 3.69 3.13 -35.92
CA THR A 104 4.53 2.29 -35.07
C THR A 104 5.37 3.16 -34.13
N VAL A 105 5.37 2.83 -32.84
CA VAL A 105 6.16 3.54 -31.82
C VAL A 105 7.29 2.65 -31.31
N GLY A 106 8.53 3.09 -31.48
CA GLY A 106 9.73 2.42 -30.99
C GLY A 106 10.55 3.29 -30.05
N VAL A 107 11.49 2.66 -29.33
CA VAL A 107 12.49 3.36 -28.51
C VAL A 107 13.83 3.26 -29.22
N ARG A 108 14.48 4.40 -29.43
CA ARG A 108 15.82 4.52 -30.01
C ARG A 108 16.78 5.12 -28.99
N ASP A 109 17.98 4.56 -28.90
CA ASP A 109 19.07 5.01 -28.02
C ASP A 109 18.69 5.10 -26.52
N GLY A 110 17.58 4.46 -26.13
CA GLY A 110 17.04 4.40 -24.76
C GLY A 110 16.36 5.69 -24.26
N THR A 111 16.58 6.83 -24.92
CA THR A 111 16.09 8.15 -24.51
C THR A 111 15.16 8.81 -25.52
N THR A 112 15.01 8.25 -26.72
CA THR A 112 14.22 8.87 -27.80
C THR A 112 13.09 7.94 -28.23
N LEU A 113 11.85 8.43 -28.24
CA LEU A 113 10.76 7.73 -28.93
C LEU A 113 10.82 8.07 -30.41
N LEU A 114 10.72 7.03 -31.23
CA LEU A 114 10.59 7.12 -32.67
C LEU A 114 9.17 6.71 -33.04
N ILE A 115 8.43 7.62 -33.66
CA ILE A 115 7.10 7.36 -34.20
C ILE A 115 7.23 7.33 -35.70
N THR A 116 6.88 6.20 -36.32
CA THR A 116 6.88 6.05 -37.78
C THR A 116 5.44 5.83 -38.24
N LEU A 117 4.92 6.78 -39.00
CA LEU A 117 3.55 6.79 -39.51
C LEU A 117 3.40 5.82 -40.68
N PHE A 118 2.22 5.22 -40.79
CA PHE A 118 1.88 4.38 -41.94
C PHE A 118 1.57 5.23 -43.20
N ASP A 119 0.99 6.42 -43.01
CA ASP A 119 0.67 7.38 -44.07
C ASP A 119 1.22 8.77 -43.74
N GLU A 120 2.04 9.32 -44.64
CA GLU A 120 2.68 10.64 -44.53
C GLU A 120 1.67 11.80 -44.50
N HIS A 121 0.49 11.64 -45.12
CA HIS A 121 -0.52 12.69 -45.13
C HIS A 121 -1.09 12.97 -43.73
N THR A 122 -0.96 12.02 -42.81
CA THR A 122 -1.48 12.14 -41.43
C THR A 122 -0.54 12.87 -40.47
N ILE A 123 0.70 13.18 -40.89
CA ILE A 123 1.76 13.67 -39.98
C ILE A 123 1.40 14.95 -39.23
N LYS A 124 0.78 15.92 -39.92
CA LYS A 124 0.39 17.20 -39.32
C LYS A 124 -0.66 17.02 -38.21
N HIS A 125 -1.57 16.06 -38.39
CA HIS A 125 -2.61 15.76 -37.41
C HIS A 125 -2.01 15.06 -36.18
N VAL A 126 -1.06 14.15 -36.40
CA VAL A 126 -0.33 13.47 -35.33
C VAL A 126 0.53 14.45 -34.53
N GLU A 127 1.27 15.34 -35.18
CA GLU A 127 2.04 16.41 -34.52
C GLU A 127 1.15 17.27 -33.63
N SER A 128 0.03 17.76 -34.18
CA SER A 128 -0.93 18.57 -33.44
C SER A 128 -1.51 17.83 -32.23
N ALA A 129 -1.84 16.54 -32.37
CA ALA A 129 -2.31 15.70 -31.29
C ALA A 129 -1.25 15.52 -30.18
N LEU A 130 0.02 15.31 -30.54
CA LEU A 130 1.12 15.17 -29.59
C LEU A 130 1.33 16.47 -28.78
N HIS A 131 1.24 17.64 -29.43
CA HIS A 131 1.30 18.93 -28.75
C HIS A 131 0.09 19.17 -27.85
N THR A 132 -1.12 18.78 -28.30
CA THR A 132 -2.37 18.93 -27.53
C THR A 132 -2.38 18.05 -26.28
N CYS A 133 -1.85 16.83 -26.37
CA CYS A 133 -1.74 15.93 -25.22
C CYS A 133 -0.75 16.39 -24.15
N LYS A 134 0.08 17.42 -24.43
CA LYS A 134 1.03 18.04 -23.49
C LYS A 134 1.83 17.00 -22.70
N ILE A 135 2.54 16.14 -23.43
CA ILE A 135 3.45 15.17 -22.81
C ILE A 135 4.46 15.95 -21.94
N PRO A 136 4.55 15.69 -20.63
CA PRO A 136 5.32 16.54 -19.73
C PRO A 136 6.79 16.62 -20.10
N GLY A 137 7.28 17.84 -20.35
CA GLY A 137 8.71 18.10 -20.54
C GLY A 137 9.30 17.61 -21.85
N VAL A 138 8.48 17.38 -22.89
CA VAL A 138 8.98 16.91 -24.19
C VAL A 138 8.36 17.68 -25.36
N VAL A 139 9.18 17.92 -26.39
CA VAL A 139 8.76 18.54 -27.65
C VAL A 139 8.97 17.52 -28.78
N PRO A 140 7.92 17.16 -29.52
CA PRO A 140 8.06 16.37 -30.74
C PRO A 140 8.82 17.12 -31.82
N HIS A 141 9.75 16.44 -32.47
CA HIS A 141 10.52 16.97 -33.60
C HIS A 141 10.28 16.09 -34.82
N ARG A 142 9.77 16.69 -35.90
CA ARG A 142 9.72 16.02 -37.20
C ARG A 142 11.14 15.72 -37.67
N TYR A 143 11.39 14.48 -38.06
CA TYR A 143 12.68 14.06 -38.61
C TYR A 143 12.64 13.94 -40.13
N ASP A 144 11.57 13.36 -40.66
CA ASP A 144 11.29 13.23 -42.09
C ASP A 144 9.77 13.32 -42.35
N ASP A 145 9.31 12.95 -43.54
CA ASP A 145 7.90 13.05 -43.91
C ASP A 145 6.98 11.99 -43.28
N ARG A 146 7.56 10.97 -42.63
CA ARG A 146 6.83 9.88 -41.98
C ARG A 146 7.24 9.66 -40.53
N THR A 147 8.29 10.32 -40.05
CA THR A 147 8.94 9.99 -38.78
C THR A 147 9.02 11.21 -37.87
N ILE A 148 8.55 11.02 -36.64
CA ILE A 148 8.63 12.01 -35.55
C ILE A 148 9.52 11.45 -34.45
N LYS A 149 10.47 12.26 -33.98
CA LYS A 149 11.35 11.97 -32.85
C LYS A 149 10.91 12.75 -31.62
N ILE A 150 10.83 12.08 -30.49
CA ILE A 150 10.49 12.67 -29.20
C ILE A 150 11.66 12.39 -28.25
N PRO A 151 12.64 13.31 -28.13
CA PRO A 151 13.78 13.14 -27.23
C PRO A 151 13.36 13.40 -25.79
N ILE A 152 13.42 12.38 -24.94
CA ILE A 152 13.09 12.51 -23.52
C ILE A 152 14.37 12.83 -22.74
N PRO A 153 14.48 14.02 -22.14
CA PRO A 153 15.63 14.36 -21.33
C PRO A 153 15.68 13.49 -20.09
N LYS A 154 16.89 13.10 -19.68
CA LYS A 154 17.08 12.40 -18.40
C LYS A 154 16.69 13.35 -17.25
N PRO A 155 15.97 12.86 -16.22
CA PRO A 155 15.62 13.69 -15.08
C PRO A 155 16.88 14.16 -14.34
N THR A 156 16.91 15.43 -13.94
CA THR A 156 17.97 15.99 -13.10
C THR A 156 17.95 15.39 -11.70
N VAL A 157 19.03 15.59 -10.93
CA VAL A 157 19.11 15.15 -9.52
C VAL A 157 17.96 15.75 -8.71
N ASP A 158 17.72 17.05 -8.84
CA ASP A 158 16.64 17.76 -8.15
C ASP A 158 15.26 17.23 -8.52
N ALA A 159 15.02 16.92 -9.80
CA ALA A 159 13.77 16.33 -10.24
C ALA A 159 13.54 14.93 -9.63
N ARG A 160 14.58 14.11 -9.51
CA ARG A 160 14.50 12.81 -8.83
C ARG A 160 14.21 12.96 -7.33
N HIS A 161 14.80 13.96 -6.67
CA HIS A 161 14.49 14.26 -5.27
C HIS A 161 13.06 14.76 -5.08
N ALA A 162 12.54 15.59 -5.99
CA ALA A 162 11.16 16.05 -5.96
C ALA A 162 10.16 14.88 -6.10
N LEU A 163 10.45 13.92 -6.99
CA LEU A 163 9.65 12.69 -7.12
C LEU A 163 9.61 11.88 -5.82
N TYR A 164 10.77 11.71 -5.17
CA TYR A 164 10.84 11.01 -3.88
C TYR A 164 10.10 11.76 -2.78
N ALA A 165 10.24 13.09 -2.70
CA ALA A 165 9.54 13.91 -1.72
C ALA A 165 8.01 13.83 -1.87
N ALA A 166 7.51 13.83 -3.11
CA ALA A 166 6.10 13.63 -3.40
C ALA A 166 5.64 12.22 -2.97
N ALA A 167 6.42 11.18 -3.28
CA ALA A 167 6.10 9.82 -2.86
C ALA A 167 6.11 9.64 -1.34
N LYS A 168 7.00 10.33 -0.61
CA LYS A 168 7.03 10.33 0.86
C LYS A 168 5.75 10.90 1.47
N ARG A 169 5.20 11.97 0.89
CA ARG A 169 3.90 12.54 1.32
C ARG A 169 2.77 11.53 1.11
N LYS A 170 2.71 10.93 -0.08
CA LYS A 170 1.72 9.89 -0.40
C LYS A 170 1.85 8.65 0.50
N ALA A 171 3.08 8.26 0.86
CA ALA A 171 3.31 7.15 1.79
C ALA A 171 2.67 7.42 3.15
N GLU A 172 2.80 8.64 3.68
CA GLU A 172 2.17 9.01 4.95
C GLU A 172 0.64 9.01 4.85
N GLU A 173 0.08 9.52 3.76
CA GLU A 173 -1.37 9.44 3.50
C GLU A 173 -1.86 7.98 3.52
N MET A 174 -1.11 7.05 2.93
CA MET A 174 -1.46 5.63 2.93
C MET A 174 -1.33 4.99 4.31
N ARG A 175 -0.30 5.32 5.09
CA ARG A 175 -0.17 4.85 6.49
C ARG A 175 -1.35 5.33 7.32
N VAL A 176 -1.74 6.59 7.19
CA VAL A 176 -2.91 7.16 7.88
C VAL A 176 -4.19 6.44 7.45
N GLN A 177 -4.36 6.18 6.14
CA GLN A 177 -5.52 5.45 5.63
C GLN A 177 -5.60 4.02 6.20
N ILE A 178 -4.49 3.28 6.22
CA ILE A 178 -4.42 1.92 6.78
C ILE A 178 -4.78 1.94 8.28
N ARG A 179 -4.18 2.83 9.07
CA ARG A 179 -4.49 3.00 10.51
C ARG A 179 -5.95 3.40 10.75
N LYS A 180 -6.52 4.20 9.85
CA LYS A 180 -7.94 4.56 9.89
C LYS A 180 -8.83 3.33 9.65
N GLN A 181 -8.50 2.48 8.66
CA GLN A 181 -9.26 1.25 8.42
C GLN A 181 -9.23 0.32 9.64
N HIS A 182 -8.05 0.13 10.25
CA HIS A 182 -7.93 -0.62 11.50
C HIS A 182 -8.88 -0.08 12.59
N SER A 183 -8.82 1.23 12.82
CA SER A 183 -9.65 1.89 13.84
C SER A 183 -11.15 1.75 13.58
N LEU A 184 -11.57 1.72 12.31
CA LEU A 184 -12.96 1.53 11.92
C LEU A 184 -13.40 0.08 12.13
N SER A 185 -12.59 -0.89 11.71
CA SER A 185 -12.91 -2.32 11.84
C SER A 185 -12.96 -2.75 13.30
N VAL A 186 -12.06 -2.27 14.15
CA VAL A 186 -12.11 -2.54 15.60
C VAL A 186 -13.38 -1.96 16.24
N LYS A 187 -13.79 -0.75 15.85
CA LYS A 187 -15.04 -0.15 16.35
C LYS A 187 -16.29 -0.92 15.90
N ARG A 188 -16.29 -1.44 14.67
CA ARG A 188 -17.40 -2.22 14.11
C ARG A 188 -17.51 -3.61 14.74
N GLY A 189 -16.37 -4.27 14.94
CA GLY A 189 -16.29 -5.58 15.55
C GLY A 189 -16.55 -5.59 17.06
N LYS A 190 -16.46 -4.43 17.73
CA LYS A 190 -16.66 -4.29 19.19
C LYS A 190 -15.83 -5.30 20.00
N PHE A 191 -14.59 -5.54 19.56
CA PHE A 191 -13.70 -6.54 20.15
C PHE A 191 -13.33 -6.18 21.60
N GLU A 192 -13.16 -7.21 22.43
CA GLU A 192 -12.71 -7.04 23.82
C GLU A 192 -11.24 -6.62 23.89
N LYS A 193 -10.85 -6.02 25.02
CA LYS A 193 -9.45 -5.70 25.28
C LYS A 193 -8.67 -7.01 25.42
N HIS A 194 -7.56 -7.15 24.68
CA HIS A 194 -6.72 -8.36 24.61
C HIS A 194 -7.35 -9.57 23.92
N SER A 195 -8.32 -9.35 23.03
CA SER A 195 -8.86 -10.42 22.20
C SER A 195 -7.87 -10.83 21.09
N VAL A 196 -7.99 -12.08 20.63
CA VAL A 196 -7.15 -12.62 19.56
C VAL A 196 -7.39 -11.87 18.24
N GLU A 197 -8.63 -11.45 18.00
CA GLU A 197 -9.02 -10.64 16.84
C GLU A 197 -8.21 -9.34 16.80
N LEU A 198 -8.12 -8.63 17.91
CA LEU A 198 -7.39 -7.36 17.97
C LEU A 198 -5.90 -7.55 17.65
N GLU A 199 -5.29 -8.63 18.14
CA GLU A 199 -3.91 -8.99 17.77
C GLU A 199 -3.77 -9.27 16.28
N GLU A 200 -4.71 -10.00 15.66
CA GLU A 200 -4.69 -10.28 14.22
C GLU A 200 -4.91 -9.03 13.36
N PHE A 201 -5.85 -8.14 13.73
CA PHE A 201 -6.04 -6.86 13.04
C PHE A 201 -4.79 -5.97 13.13
N GLN A 202 -4.09 -5.99 14.27
CA GLN A 202 -2.84 -5.25 14.44
C GLN A 202 -1.74 -5.84 13.55
N LYS A 203 -1.57 -7.17 13.51
CA LYS A 203 -0.63 -7.84 12.59
C LYS A 203 -0.92 -7.51 11.12
N LEU A 204 -2.19 -7.50 10.72
CA LEU A 204 -2.62 -7.13 9.37
C LEU A 204 -2.21 -5.69 9.03
N THR A 205 -2.40 -4.77 9.98
CA THR A 205 -2.04 -3.36 9.85
C THR A 205 -0.52 -3.18 9.71
N ASP A 206 0.25 -3.81 10.59
CA ASP A 206 1.71 -3.75 10.59
C ASP A 206 2.29 -4.34 9.29
N ARG A 207 1.69 -5.42 8.78
CA ARG A 207 2.05 -6.00 7.49
C ARG A 207 1.92 -4.98 6.36
N TYR A 208 0.77 -4.33 6.21
CA TYR A 208 0.56 -3.38 5.11
C TYR A 208 1.32 -2.07 5.26
N ILE A 209 1.52 -1.59 6.49
CA ILE A 209 2.44 -0.47 6.75
C ILE A 209 3.86 -0.86 6.31
N GLY A 210 4.31 -2.06 6.68
CA GLY A 210 5.61 -2.59 6.24
C GLY A 210 5.73 -2.76 4.72
N GLU A 211 4.65 -3.09 4.01
CA GLU A 211 4.64 -3.10 2.54
C GLU A 211 4.81 -1.70 1.95
N VAL A 212 4.12 -0.69 2.49
CA VAL A 212 4.28 0.71 2.08
C VAL A 212 5.72 1.19 2.30
N ASP A 213 6.30 0.86 3.45
CA ASP A 213 7.68 1.25 3.78
C ASP A 213 8.70 0.57 2.85
N LYS A 214 8.51 -0.71 2.53
CA LYS A 214 9.36 -1.44 1.57
C LYS A 214 9.29 -0.80 0.18
N VAL A 215 8.09 -0.44 -0.29
CA VAL A 215 7.91 0.21 -1.59
C VAL A 215 8.59 1.57 -1.62
N LEU A 216 8.44 2.37 -0.56
CA LEU A 216 9.07 3.68 -0.46
C LEU A 216 10.61 3.57 -0.44
N ALA A 217 11.16 2.60 0.30
CA ALA A 217 12.60 2.35 0.36
C ALA A 217 13.17 1.91 -1.00
N ASN A 218 12.43 1.11 -1.77
CA ASN A 218 12.81 0.74 -3.13
C ASN A 218 12.86 1.97 -4.04
N LEU A 219 11.86 2.85 -3.94
CA LEU A 219 11.84 4.10 -4.70
C LEU A 219 12.98 5.06 -4.30
N GLN A 220 13.35 5.12 -3.01
CA GLN A 220 14.50 5.90 -2.54
C GLN A 220 15.79 5.46 -3.23
N LYS A 221 16.01 4.14 -3.33
CA LYS A 221 17.16 3.56 -4.04
C LYS A 221 17.14 3.90 -5.53
N ALA A 222 15.97 3.78 -6.17
CA ALA A 222 15.83 4.05 -7.60
C ALA A 222 16.03 5.53 -7.97
N THR A 223 15.59 6.44 -7.09
CA THR A 223 15.75 7.89 -7.28
C THR A 223 17.14 8.40 -6.91
N GLY A 224 17.92 7.62 -6.15
CA GLY A 224 19.20 8.06 -5.58
C GLY A 224 19.03 9.19 -4.56
N ALA A 225 17.86 9.27 -3.92
CA ALA A 225 17.60 10.27 -2.89
C ALA A 225 18.47 10.03 -1.64
N PRO A 226 18.96 11.08 -0.97
CA PRO A 226 19.72 10.93 0.26
C PRO A 226 18.90 10.16 1.30
N LYS A 227 19.60 9.44 2.17
CA LYS A 227 19.02 8.68 3.28
C LYS A 227 18.32 9.58 4.27
#